data_AF-A0A1D8K814-F1
#
_entry.id   AF-A0A1D8K814-F1
#
_cell.length_a   1.000
_cell.length_b   1.000
_cell.length_c   1.000
_cell.angle_alpha   90.00
_cell.angle_beta   90.00
_cell.angle_gamma   90.00
#
_symmetry.space_group_name_H-M   'P 1'
#
loop_
_entity.id
_entity.type
_entity.pdbx_description
1 polymer ?
#
loop_
_entity_poly.entity_id
_entity_poly.type
_entity_poly.pdbx_seq_one_letter_code
_entity_poly.pdbx_strand_id
1 'polypeptide(L)'
;MRLAPRLRADNPHPFCWVLAGLGFFAFEVFLWPVLFCPGVPYTGCQACRLALEPFMSGIITMGRSGITLEQVESAVSALEARNEAVTYDAIRNELGSGGYSTIGKHLQTLRARTASTSPMTVEVPAEIAASLTATLGQLWQQAQSVAAQDVETLRRAANARVQTAEQDLDQLLRRLDSTLEELEQTQSALAQSSTEVRVLEQAQARLQGENESLARQLNALQAVIQDQSETLKQFMAQHATQDEKSTARKRPSNDQA
;
A
#
# COMPACT_ATOMS: atom_id res chain seq x y z
N MET A 1 6.11 -6.38 43.30
CA MET A 1 6.51 -6.91 41.97
C MET A 1 5.95 -5.99 40.90
N ARG A 2 6.86 -5.41 40.12
CA ARG A 2 6.72 -4.81 38.78
C ARG A 2 5.68 -3.69 38.57
N LEU A 3 6.20 -2.48 38.76
CA LEU A 3 5.98 -1.32 37.89
C LEU A 3 6.23 -1.70 36.42
N ALA A 4 5.36 -1.26 35.50
CA ALA A 4 5.76 -0.61 34.25
C ALA A 4 4.54 0.02 33.53
N PRO A 5 4.75 1.13 32.79
CA PRO A 5 3.70 2.05 32.37
C PRO A 5 3.37 1.97 30.88
N ARG A 6 2.28 2.66 30.54
CA ARG A 6 1.85 3.03 29.19
C ARG A 6 2.97 3.76 28.44
N LEU A 7 3.27 3.31 27.21
CA LEU A 7 3.76 4.18 26.16
C LEU A 7 2.67 4.34 25.11
N ARG A 8 2.51 5.61 24.75
CA ARG A 8 1.47 6.24 23.94
C ARG A 8 1.74 5.94 22.45
N ALA A 9 0.65 5.82 21.72
CA ALA A 9 0.60 5.76 20.26
C ALA A 9 1.15 7.03 19.62
N ASP A 10 1.76 6.90 18.44
CA ASP A 10 1.72 7.92 17.39
C ASP A 10 1.78 7.25 16.00
N ASN A 11 0.82 7.65 15.16
CA ASN A 11 0.68 7.51 13.70
C ASN A 11 0.42 6.15 13.02
N PRO A 12 -0.81 5.93 12.53
CA PRO A 12 -1.10 4.95 11.48
C PRO A 12 -1.08 5.63 10.10
N HIS A 13 -0.15 5.22 9.23
CA HIS A 13 -0.18 5.53 7.80
C HIS A 13 -0.73 4.33 6.98
N PRO A 14 -1.35 4.59 5.82
CA PRO A 14 -2.44 3.77 5.32
C PRO A 14 -1.98 2.87 4.18
N PHE A 15 -1.60 1.62 4.42
CA PHE A 15 -1.38 0.68 3.28
C PHE A 15 -1.48 -0.82 3.61
N CYS A 16 -2.12 -1.22 4.72
CA CYS A 16 -2.07 -2.61 5.17
C CYS A 16 -3.39 -3.39 5.23
N TRP A 17 -4.50 -2.89 4.67
CA TRP A 17 -5.76 -3.65 4.65
C TRP A 17 -6.48 -3.55 3.31
N VAL A 18 -6.02 -4.31 2.31
CA VAL A 18 -6.89 -5.00 1.34
C VAL A 18 -6.17 -6.30 0.95
N LEU A 19 -6.94 -7.38 0.82
CA LEU A 19 -6.54 -8.76 0.48
C LEU A 19 -6.37 -9.73 1.66
N ALA A 20 -7.31 -9.66 2.61
CA ALA A 20 -7.83 -10.87 3.22
C ALA A 20 -8.93 -11.42 2.30
N GLY A 21 -8.59 -12.36 1.43
CA GLY A 21 -9.58 -13.01 0.56
C GLY A 21 -8.96 -13.87 -0.51
N LEU A 22 -8.93 -15.18 -0.24
CA LEU A 22 -8.72 -16.31 -1.14
C LEU A 22 -7.28 -16.84 -1.29
N GLY A 23 -7.12 -18.11 -0.90
CA GLY A 23 -6.45 -19.08 -1.77
C GLY A 23 -5.01 -19.44 -1.41
N PHE A 24 -4.85 -20.17 -0.32
CA PHE A 24 -3.68 -21.01 -0.04
C PHE A 24 -3.52 -22.07 -1.16
N PHE A 25 -2.45 -22.02 -1.97
CA PHE A 25 -1.67 -23.19 -2.39
C PHE A 25 -0.39 -22.75 -3.11
N ALA A 26 0.73 -23.23 -2.58
CA ALA A 26 2.10 -22.93 -3.00
C ALA A 26 2.51 -23.67 -4.28
N PHE A 27 3.25 -22.98 -5.16
CA PHE A 27 4.36 -23.57 -5.93
C PHE A 27 5.28 -22.45 -6.50
N GLU A 28 6.24 -22.05 -5.67
CA GLU A 28 7.69 -21.93 -5.96
C GLU A 28 8.16 -22.50 -7.34
N VAL A 29 9.14 -22.02 -8.12
CA VAL A 29 10.30 -21.11 -8.01
C VAL A 29 10.74 -20.75 -9.46
N PHE A 30 11.62 -19.75 -9.59
CA PHE A 30 12.69 -19.61 -10.60
C PHE A 30 12.48 -18.60 -11.76
N LEU A 31 12.62 -17.31 -11.43
CA LEU A 31 13.08 -16.30 -12.39
C LEU A 31 14.17 -15.44 -11.74
N TRP A 32 15.41 -15.58 -12.24
CA TRP A 32 16.57 -14.73 -11.94
C TRP A 32 16.95 -13.97 -13.24
N PRO A 33 17.70 -12.84 -13.21
CA PRO A 33 17.37 -11.68 -14.02
C PRO A 33 18.32 -11.58 -15.22
N VAL A 34 17.80 -11.10 -16.33
CA VAL A 34 18.62 -10.70 -17.47
C VAL A 34 19.26 -9.36 -17.11
N LEU A 35 20.55 -9.39 -16.75
CA LEU A 35 21.40 -8.19 -16.72
C LEU A 35 22.21 -8.10 -18.01
N PHE A 36 21.79 -7.12 -18.79
CA PHE A 36 22.34 -6.60 -20.02
C PHE A 36 23.69 -5.91 -19.76
N CYS A 37 24.72 -6.20 -20.57
CA CYS A 37 25.97 -5.44 -20.63
C CYS A 37 26.35 -5.21 -22.11
N PRO A 38 26.30 -3.97 -22.63
CA PRO A 38 26.73 -3.64 -23.99
C PRO A 38 28.18 -3.10 -24.00
N GLY A 39 28.97 -3.47 -25.01
CA GLY A 39 30.11 -2.66 -25.46
C GLY A 39 31.53 -3.25 -25.36
N VAL A 40 31.94 -3.92 -26.46
CA VAL A 40 33.33 -4.00 -27.03
C VAL A 40 34.45 -4.68 -26.17
N PRO A 41 35.64 -5.02 -26.71
CA PRO A 41 35.96 -6.36 -27.20
C PRO A 41 37.16 -7.03 -26.49
N TYR A 42 37.29 -8.34 -26.70
CA TYR A 42 38.49 -9.18 -26.43
C TYR A 42 39.04 -9.27 -25.00
N THR A 43 39.32 -10.53 -24.64
CA THR A 43 40.14 -11.03 -23.51
C THR A 43 39.58 -10.92 -22.10
N GLY A 44 39.03 -12.06 -21.64
CA GLY A 44 39.22 -12.58 -20.29
C GLY A 44 38.67 -11.75 -19.13
N CYS A 45 37.42 -11.99 -18.78
CA CYS A 45 36.96 -11.75 -17.41
C CYS A 45 36.81 -13.09 -16.68
N GLN A 46 37.31 -13.08 -15.45
CA GLN A 46 38.00 -14.16 -14.78
C GLN A 46 37.17 -14.59 -13.58
N ALA A 47 36.09 -15.35 -13.84
CA ALA A 47 35.17 -15.80 -12.78
C ALA A 47 34.78 -17.30 -12.86
N CYS A 48 35.28 -18.08 -13.82
CA CYS A 48 35.13 -19.55 -13.84
C CYS A 48 36.45 -20.32 -13.92
N ARG A 49 37.59 -19.69 -13.57
CA ARG A 49 38.92 -20.34 -13.56
C ARG A 49 39.23 -20.96 -12.20
N LEU A 50 38.43 -21.93 -11.77
CA LEU A 50 38.75 -22.96 -10.76
C LEU A 50 37.72 -24.08 -11.02
N ALA A 51 38.03 -25.32 -11.37
CA ALA A 51 39.26 -26.08 -11.34
C ALA A 51 39.12 -27.21 -12.37
N LEU A 52 40.12 -27.41 -13.21
CA LEU A 52 40.39 -28.66 -13.94
C LEU A 52 41.83 -28.50 -14.43
N GLU A 53 42.80 -29.11 -13.76
CA GLU A 53 43.37 -30.43 -14.04
C GLU A 53 44.57 -30.53 -13.08
N PRO A 54 45.04 -31.70 -12.58
CA PRO A 54 45.32 -32.83 -13.47
C PRO A 54 45.10 -34.23 -12.87
N PHE A 55 44.85 -35.22 -13.73
CA PHE A 55 45.67 -36.43 -13.66
C PHE A 55 45.66 -37.18 -15.00
N MET A 56 46.85 -37.25 -15.60
CA MET A 56 47.17 -38.11 -16.72
C MET A 56 46.99 -39.59 -16.40
N SER A 57 46.94 -40.37 -17.48
CA SER A 57 47.29 -41.79 -17.57
C SER A 57 46.18 -42.80 -17.38
N GLY A 58 45.49 -43.03 -18.49
CA GLY A 58 45.03 -44.34 -18.90
C GLY A 58 45.05 -44.42 -20.42
N ILE A 59 46.20 -44.78 -21.01
CA ILE A 59 46.22 -45.25 -22.40
C ILE A 59 45.46 -46.57 -22.40
N ILE A 60 44.19 -46.50 -22.80
CA ILE A 60 43.52 -47.64 -23.41
C ILE A 60 43.04 -47.14 -24.77
N THR A 61 43.85 -47.42 -25.79
CA THR A 61 43.38 -47.59 -27.16
C THR A 61 42.31 -48.67 -27.17
N MET A 62 41.04 -48.25 -27.04
CA MET A 62 39.86 -49.06 -27.38
C MET A 62 39.20 -48.40 -28.59
N GLY A 63 38.80 -49.24 -29.56
CA GLY A 63 38.51 -48.86 -30.93
C GLY A 63 37.58 -47.67 -31.10
N ARG A 64 37.83 -46.88 -32.16
CA ARG A 64 36.99 -45.76 -32.59
C ARG A 64 35.52 -46.20 -32.58
N SER A 65 34.68 -45.63 -31.72
CA SER A 65 33.24 -45.66 -31.91
C SER A 65 32.94 -44.88 -33.20
N GLY A 66 32.61 -45.62 -34.26
CA GLY A 66 32.09 -45.02 -35.48
C GLY A 66 30.74 -44.37 -35.19
N ILE A 67 30.54 -43.14 -35.63
CA ILE A 67 29.21 -42.52 -35.68
C ILE A 67 28.37 -43.28 -36.71
N THR A 68 27.11 -43.55 -36.40
CA THR A 68 26.18 -44.18 -37.32
C THR A 68 25.34 -43.15 -38.08
N LEU A 69 24.71 -43.57 -39.18
CA LEU A 69 23.85 -42.71 -39.98
C LEU A 69 22.65 -42.20 -39.16
N GLU A 70 22.06 -43.07 -38.35
CA GLU A 70 20.86 -42.81 -37.54
C GLU A 70 21.12 -41.75 -36.46
N GLN A 71 22.34 -41.74 -35.90
CA GLN A 71 22.74 -40.71 -34.94
C GLN A 71 22.79 -39.33 -35.61
N VAL A 72 23.33 -39.25 -36.83
CA VAL A 72 23.35 -38.00 -37.60
C VAL A 72 21.95 -37.58 -38.01
N GLU A 73 21.08 -38.51 -38.43
CA GLU A 73 19.67 -38.24 -38.74
C GLU A 73 18.94 -37.64 -37.53
N SER A 74 19.09 -38.24 -36.35
CA SER A 74 18.47 -37.74 -35.11
C SER A 74 18.96 -36.33 -34.73
N ALA A 75 20.28 -36.08 -34.84
CA ALA A 75 20.86 -34.77 -34.55
C ALA A 75 20.36 -33.70 -35.53
N VAL A 76 20.20 -34.03 -36.81
CA VAL A 76 19.62 -33.13 -37.82
C VAL A 76 18.17 -32.81 -37.48
N SER A 77 17.35 -33.82 -37.18
CA SER A 77 15.94 -33.59 -36.81
C SER A 77 15.80 -32.76 -35.53
N ALA A 78 16.70 -32.94 -34.55
CA ALA A 78 16.71 -32.13 -33.34
C ALA A 78 17.06 -30.66 -33.62
N LEU A 79 17.99 -30.39 -34.53
CA LEU A 79 18.33 -29.02 -34.98
C LEU A 79 17.18 -28.37 -35.76
N GLU A 80 16.54 -29.11 -36.65
CA GLU A 80 15.39 -28.65 -37.44
C GLU A 80 14.18 -28.33 -36.56
N ALA A 81 13.87 -29.17 -35.57
CA ALA A 81 12.78 -28.92 -34.61
C ALA A 81 12.99 -27.64 -33.79
N ARG A 82 14.24 -27.20 -33.62
CA ARG A 82 14.61 -25.95 -32.93
C ARG A 82 14.78 -24.77 -33.89
N ASN A 83 14.51 -24.93 -35.19
CA ASN A 83 14.78 -23.94 -36.23
C ASN A 83 16.25 -23.43 -36.25
N GLU A 84 17.19 -24.30 -35.90
CA GLU A 84 18.62 -23.98 -35.88
C GLU A 84 19.30 -24.41 -37.20
N ALA A 85 20.35 -23.70 -37.60
CA ALA A 85 21.06 -24.01 -38.85
C ALA A 85 21.80 -25.35 -38.74
N VAL A 86 21.46 -26.29 -39.63
CA VAL A 86 22.10 -27.60 -39.76
C VAL A 86 23.52 -27.45 -40.32
N THR A 87 24.46 -27.12 -39.44
CA THR A 87 25.89 -26.97 -39.74
C THR A 87 26.69 -28.15 -39.18
N TYR A 88 27.87 -28.39 -39.76
CA TYR A 88 28.75 -29.49 -39.32
C TYR A 88 29.17 -29.36 -37.85
N ASP A 89 29.39 -28.13 -37.37
CA ASP A 89 29.74 -27.85 -35.98
C ASP A 89 28.55 -28.08 -35.05
N ALA A 90 27.33 -27.66 -35.44
CA ALA A 90 26.13 -27.89 -34.66
C ALA A 90 25.83 -29.40 -34.49
N ILE A 91 25.96 -30.18 -35.57
CA ILE A 91 25.78 -31.63 -35.52
C ILE A 91 26.84 -32.30 -34.65
N ARG A 92 28.10 -31.84 -34.74
CA ARG A 92 29.19 -32.37 -33.90
C ARG A 92 28.97 -32.05 -32.43
N ASN A 93 28.50 -30.85 -32.11
CA ASN A 93 28.19 -30.43 -30.75
C ASN A 93 27.05 -31.26 -30.15
N GLU A 94 26.03 -31.59 -30.95
CA GLU A 94 24.95 -32.48 -30.55
C GLU A 94 25.40 -33.94 -30.33
N LEU A 95 26.30 -34.44 -31.17
CA LEU A 95 26.79 -35.83 -31.09
C LEU A 95 27.95 -36.03 -30.10
N GLY A 96 28.60 -34.96 -29.66
CA GLY A 96 29.74 -34.97 -28.73
C GLY A 96 31.01 -35.65 -29.24
N SER A 97 31.00 -36.27 -30.43
CA SER A 97 32.13 -37.06 -30.96
C SER A 97 32.12 -37.14 -32.50
N GLY A 98 33.09 -37.89 -33.07
CA GLY A 98 33.23 -38.23 -34.50
C GLY A 98 33.91 -37.19 -35.39
N GLY A 99 34.47 -37.62 -36.52
CA GLY A 99 35.23 -36.74 -37.42
C GLY A 99 34.33 -36.01 -38.43
N TYR A 100 34.68 -34.77 -38.78
CA TYR A 100 33.98 -33.97 -39.81
C TYR A 100 33.83 -34.71 -41.14
N SER A 101 34.81 -35.54 -41.52
CA SER A 101 34.75 -36.38 -42.73
C SER A 101 33.67 -37.46 -42.66
N THR A 102 33.39 -38.02 -41.48
CA THR A 102 32.40 -39.08 -41.28
C THR A 102 30.99 -38.49 -41.23
N ILE A 103 30.82 -37.38 -40.49
CA ILE A 103 29.57 -36.60 -40.47
C ILE A 103 29.23 -36.10 -41.89
N GLY A 104 30.24 -35.64 -42.64
CA GLY A 104 30.12 -35.28 -44.06
C GLY A 104 29.53 -36.37 -44.93
N LYS A 105 30.05 -37.60 -44.82
CA LYS A 105 29.55 -38.75 -45.58
C LYS A 105 28.10 -39.08 -45.21
N HIS A 106 27.77 -39.12 -43.92
CA HIS A 106 26.41 -39.42 -43.46
C HIS A 106 25.41 -38.35 -43.88
N LEU A 107 25.77 -37.06 -43.80
CA LEU A 107 24.92 -35.98 -44.30
C LEU A 107 24.72 -36.04 -45.81
N GLN A 108 25.73 -36.42 -46.58
CA GLN A 108 25.59 -36.60 -48.03
C GLN A 108 24.67 -37.77 -48.37
N THR A 109 24.79 -38.89 -47.65
CA THR A 109 23.87 -40.04 -47.77
C THR A 109 22.44 -39.65 -47.39
N LEU A 110 22.27 -38.88 -46.31
CA LEU A 110 20.96 -38.38 -45.89
C LEU A 110 20.34 -37.45 -46.94
N ARG A 111 21.10 -36.47 -47.45
CA ARG A 111 20.64 -35.58 -48.52
C ARG A 111 20.29 -36.34 -49.79
N ALA A 112 21.06 -37.36 -50.17
CA ALA A 112 20.75 -38.20 -51.31
C ALA A 112 19.45 -39.00 -51.10
N ARG A 113 19.22 -39.52 -49.88
CA ARG A 113 17.98 -40.20 -49.50
C ARG A 113 16.79 -39.25 -49.58
N THR A 114 16.89 -38.06 -48.99
CA THR A 114 15.82 -37.06 -49.02
C THR A 114 15.56 -36.53 -50.43
N ALA A 115 16.60 -36.35 -51.26
CA ALA A 115 16.44 -35.94 -52.66
C ALA A 115 15.76 -37.02 -53.51
N SER A 116 16.03 -38.30 -53.25
CA SER A 116 15.35 -39.42 -53.90
C SER A 116 13.89 -39.57 -53.45
N THR A 117 13.58 -39.15 -52.23
CA THR A 117 12.23 -38.93 -51.72
C THR A 117 11.79 -37.49 -52.03
N SER A 118 11.92 -37.07 -53.29
CA SER A 118 11.26 -35.83 -53.71
C SER A 118 9.76 -35.98 -53.42
N PRO A 119 9.11 -34.97 -52.80
CA PRO A 119 7.68 -35.05 -52.51
C PRO A 119 6.98 -35.28 -53.84
N MET A 120 6.33 -36.44 -54.01
CA MET A 120 5.45 -36.66 -55.14
C MET A 120 4.45 -35.51 -55.13
N THR A 121 4.48 -34.67 -56.15
CA THR A 121 3.45 -33.66 -56.40
C THR A 121 2.17 -34.43 -56.67
N VAL A 122 1.42 -34.70 -55.61
CA VAL A 122 0.06 -35.22 -55.71
C VAL A 122 -0.75 -34.08 -56.33
N GLU A 123 -1.12 -34.23 -57.60
CA GLU A 123 -2.04 -33.32 -58.26
C GLU A 123 -3.41 -33.44 -57.58
N VAL A 124 -3.73 -32.48 -56.71
CA VAL A 124 -5.03 -32.40 -56.06
C VAL A 124 -6.06 -32.03 -57.13
N PRO A 125 -7.14 -32.82 -57.30
CA PRO A 125 -8.22 -32.49 -58.23
C PRO A 125 -8.76 -31.08 -57.99
N ALA A 126 -8.96 -30.32 -59.07
CA ALA A 126 -9.37 -28.91 -59.00
C ALA A 126 -10.69 -28.70 -58.22
N GLU A 127 -11.60 -29.67 -58.26
CA GLU A 127 -12.86 -29.66 -57.50
C GLU A 127 -12.64 -29.75 -55.98
N ILE A 128 -11.66 -30.54 -55.54
CA ILE A 128 -11.30 -30.68 -54.11
C ILE A 128 -10.60 -29.40 -53.63
N ALA A 129 -9.70 -28.84 -54.44
CA ALA A 129 -9.05 -27.57 -54.13
C ALA A 129 -10.05 -26.39 -54.03
N ALA A 130 -11.04 -26.33 -54.93
CA ALA A 130 -12.07 -25.31 -54.92
C ALA A 130 -12.99 -25.42 -53.70
N SER A 131 -13.44 -26.62 -53.36
CA SER A 131 -14.28 -26.86 -52.17
C SER A 131 -13.53 -26.58 -50.86
N LEU A 132 -12.24 -26.93 -50.77
CA LEU A 132 -11.41 -26.59 -49.62
C LEU A 132 -11.23 -25.07 -49.48
N THR A 133 -11.00 -24.37 -50.59
CA THR A 133 -10.85 -22.90 -50.58
C THR A 133 -12.15 -22.22 -50.15
N ALA A 134 -13.30 -22.71 -50.62
CA ALA A 134 -14.61 -22.19 -50.22
C ALA A 134 -14.90 -22.41 -48.73
N THR A 135 -14.62 -23.60 -48.19
CA THR A 135 -14.83 -23.89 -46.77
C THR A 135 -13.88 -23.10 -45.87
N LEU A 136 -12.62 -22.95 -46.25
CA LEU A 136 -11.67 -22.06 -45.55
C LEU A 136 -12.12 -20.60 -45.59
N GLY A 137 -12.65 -20.13 -46.72
CA GLY A 137 -13.22 -18.79 -46.84
C GLY A 137 -14.41 -18.56 -45.90
N GLN A 138 -15.31 -19.54 -45.80
CA GLN A 138 -16.45 -19.48 -44.87
C GLN A 138 -15.99 -19.49 -43.41
N LEU A 139 -15.04 -20.36 -43.06
CA LEU A 139 -14.47 -20.42 -41.71
C LEU A 139 -13.80 -19.10 -41.34
N TRP A 140 -13.05 -18.50 -42.28
CA TRP A 140 -12.42 -17.20 -42.09
C TRP A 140 -13.44 -16.08 -41.86
N GLN A 141 -14.50 -16.03 -42.67
CA GLN A 141 -15.58 -15.06 -42.50
C GLN A 141 -16.28 -15.23 -41.15
N GLN A 142 -16.53 -16.47 -40.73
CA GLN A 142 -17.12 -16.75 -39.42
C GLN A 142 -16.19 -16.34 -38.28
N ALA A 143 -14.91 -16.68 -38.35
CA ALA A 143 -13.91 -16.27 -37.36
C ALA A 143 -13.82 -14.73 -37.26
N GLN A 144 -13.83 -14.04 -38.40
CA GLN A 144 -13.80 -12.58 -38.43
C GLN A 144 -15.06 -11.95 -37.83
N SER A 145 -16.23 -12.57 -38.06
CA SER A 145 -17.50 -12.14 -37.47
C SER A 145 -17.50 -12.30 -35.94
N VAL A 146 -17.05 -13.46 -35.43
CA VAL A 146 -16.94 -13.71 -33.98
C VAL A 146 -15.95 -12.74 -33.35
N ALA A 147 -14.77 -12.55 -33.96
CA ALA A 147 -13.78 -11.59 -33.46
C ALA A 147 -14.32 -10.15 -33.43
N ALA A 148 -15.11 -9.74 -34.43
CA ALA A 148 -15.74 -8.43 -34.45
C ALA A 148 -16.78 -8.28 -33.33
N GLN A 149 -17.56 -9.33 -33.05
CA GLN A 149 -18.52 -9.35 -31.94
C GLN A 149 -17.80 -9.28 -30.59
N ASP A 150 -16.71 -10.01 -30.41
CA ASP A 150 -15.91 -9.99 -29.18
C ASP A 150 -15.30 -8.61 -28.93
N VAL A 151 -14.75 -7.96 -29.96
CA VAL A 151 -14.23 -6.59 -29.84
C VAL A 151 -15.34 -5.63 -29.45
N GLU A 152 -16.52 -5.75 -30.03
CA GLU A 152 -17.65 -4.86 -29.73
C GLU A 152 -18.22 -5.09 -28.32
N THR A 153 -18.25 -6.34 -27.85
CA THR A 153 -18.65 -6.64 -26.46
C THR A 153 -17.63 -6.13 -25.46
N LEU A 154 -16.33 -6.29 -25.73
CA LEU A 154 -15.26 -5.75 -24.90
C LEU A 154 -15.30 -4.22 -24.86
N ARG A 155 -15.53 -3.55 -25.99
CA ARG A 155 -15.70 -2.08 -26.04
C ARG A 155 -16.89 -1.63 -25.21
N ARG A 156 -18.04 -2.28 -25.35
CA ARG A 156 -19.24 -1.96 -24.56
C ARG A 156 -19.00 -2.18 -23.06
N ALA A 157 -18.37 -3.29 -22.68
CA ALA A 157 -18.03 -3.57 -21.28
C ALA A 157 -17.03 -2.56 -20.71
N ALA A 158 -16.00 -2.18 -21.48
CA ALA A 158 -15.03 -1.16 -21.09
C ALA A 158 -15.68 0.21 -20.91
N ASN A 159 -16.50 0.65 -21.88
CA ASN A 159 -17.22 1.91 -21.80
C ASN A 159 -18.19 1.94 -20.62
N ALA A 160 -18.90 0.85 -20.35
CA ALA A 160 -19.77 0.75 -19.19
C ALA A 160 -18.98 0.88 -17.88
N ARG A 161 -17.81 0.23 -17.76
CA ARG A 161 -16.94 0.35 -16.59
C ARG A 161 -16.41 1.78 -16.39
N VAL A 162 -16.01 2.44 -17.48
CA VAL A 162 -15.57 3.84 -17.44
C VAL A 162 -16.71 4.74 -16.97
N GLN A 163 -17.90 4.58 -17.55
CA GLN A 163 -19.07 5.37 -17.16
C GLN A 163 -19.45 5.16 -15.69
N THR A 164 -19.43 3.92 -15.19
CA THR A 164 -19.67 3.65 -13.76
C THR A 164 -18.59 4.29 -12.89
N ALA A 165 -17.31 4.18 -13.26
CA ALA A 165 -16.22 4.80 -12.51
C ALA A 165 -16.32 6.34 -12.47
N GLU A 166 -16.74 6.97 -13.57
CA GLU A 166 -17.01 8.42 -13.64
C GLU A 166 -18.18 8.81 -12.73
N GLN A 167 -19.28 8.04 -12.75
CA GLN A 167 -20.43 8.27 -11.87
C GLN A 167 -20.06 8.13 -10.39
N ASP A 168 -19.27 7.12 -10.05
CA ASP A 168 -18.78 6.90 -8.69
C ASP A 168 -17.86 8.05 -8.25
N LEU A 169 -16.96 8.50 -9.13
CA LEU A 169 -16.09 9.64 -8.87
C LEU A 169 -16.91 10.92 -8.59
N ASP A 170 -17.87 11.23 -9.44
CA ASP A 170 -18.76 12.38 -9.27
C ASP A 170 -19.56 12.29 -7.95
N GLN A 171 -20.00 11.10 -7.57
CA GLN A 171 -20.69 10.89 -6.30
C GLN A 171 -19.75 11.10 -5.10
N LEU A 172 -18.51 10.62 -5.19
CA LEU A 172 -17.50 10.81 -4.16
C LEU A 172 -17.11 12.27 -4.03
N LEU A 173 -16.98 13.01 -5.13
CA LEU A 173 -16.71 14.45 -5.12
C LEU A 173 -17.84 15.22 -4.44
N ARG A 174 -19.10 14.94 -4.79
CA ARG A 174 -20.26 15.57 -4.12
C ARG A 174 -20.31 15.28 -2.61
N ARG A 175 -19.96 14.05 -2.20
CA ARG A 175 -19.88 13.69 -0.78
C ARG A 175 -18.73 14.43 -0.09
N LEU A 176 -17.58 14.52 -0.75
CA LEU A 176 -16.43 15.26 -0.22
C LEU A 176 -16.81 16.73 0.02
N ASP A 177 -17.41 17.40 -0.96
CA ASP A 177 -17.85 18.79 -0.85
C ASP A 177 -18.83 18.97 0.32
N SER A 178 -19.85 18.11 0.42
CA SER A 178 -20.80 18.12 1.54
C SER A 178 -20.11 17.95 2.89
N THR A 179 -19.14 17.03 3.00
CA THR A 179 -18.40 16.81 4.26
C THR A 179 -17.49 17.98 4.62
N LEU A 180 -16.93 18.68 3.62
CA LEU A 180 -16.13 19.87 3.84
C LEU A 180 -17.00 21.04 4.33
N GLU A 181 -18.19 21.21 3.77
CA GLU A 181 -19.17 22.20 4.24
C GLU A 181 -19.60 21.92 5.68
N GLU A 182 -19.91 20.66 6.03
CA GLU A 182 -20.23 20.26 7.40
C GLU A 182 -19.05 20.50 8.36
N LEU A 183 -17.82 20.23 7.92
CA LEU A 183 -16.62 20.48 8.71
C LEU A 183 -16.42 21.99 8.96
N GLU A 184 -16.65 22.83 7.96
CA GLU A 184 -16.55 24.29 8.12
C GLU A 184 -17.64 24.81 9.07
N GLN A 185 -18.88 24.34 8.93
CA GLN A 185 -19.98 24.69 9.82
C GLN A 185 -19.68 24.30 11.27
N THR A 186 -19.22 23.07 11.51
CA THR A 186 -18.88 22.60 12.86
C THR A 186 -17.69 23.34 13.46
N GLN A 187 -16.67 23.68 12.67
CA GLN A 187 -15.56 24.53 13.13
C GLN A 187 -16.03 25.93 13.50
N SER A 188 -16.90 26.53 12.69
CA SER A 188 -17.45 27.86 12.98
C SER A 188 -18.30 27.86 14.26
N ALA A 189 -19.14 26.84 14.46
CA ALA A 189 -19.95 26.66 15.66
C ALA A 189 -19.07 26.42 16.91
N LEU A 190 -18.01 25.61 16.77
CA LEU A 190 -17.05 25.38 17.86
C LEU A 190 -16.31 26.67 18.23
N ALA A 191 -15.88 27.46 17.23
CA ALA A 191 -15.26 28.75 17.47
C ALA A 191 -16.21 29.71 18.21
N GLN A 192 -17.47 29.81 17.76
CA GLN A 192 -18.50 30.61 18.44
C GLN A 192 -18.71 30.16 19.88
N SER A 193 -18.92 28.87 20.12
CA SER A 193 -19.10 28.33 21.48
C SER A 193 -17.88 28.58 22.36
N SER A 194 -16.66 28.44 21.83
CA SER A 194 -15.43 28.74 22.57
C SER A 194 -15.33 30.22 22.97
N THR A 195 -15.76 31.13 22.10
CA THR A 195 -15.81 32.56 22.42
C THR A 195 -16.88 32.86 23.47
N GLU A 196 -18.04 32.22 23.39
CA GLU A 196 -19.11 32.37 24.36
C GLU A 196 -18.69 31.87 25.75
N VAL A 197 -18.07 30.69 25.83
CA VAL A 197 -17.50 30.15 27.07
C VAL A 197 -16.50 31.13 27.67
N ARG A 198 -15.58 31.67 26.87
CA ARG A 198 -14.59 32.65 27.35
C ARG A 198 -15.24 33.93 27.88
N VAL A 199 -16.31 34.41 27.24
CA VAL A 199 -17.06 35.59 27.71
C VAL A 199 -17.77 35.28 29.02
N LEU A 200 -18.41 34.11 29.14
CA LEU A 200 -19.08 33.68 30.37
C LEU A 200 -18.09 33.50 31.53
N GLU A 201 -16.91 32.92 31.28
CA GLU A 201 -15.84 32.79 32.27
C GLU A 201 -15.37 34.17 32.78
N GLN A 202 -15.21 35.14 31.88
CA GLN A 202 -14.86 36.52 32.26
C GLN A 202 -15.96 37.19 33.09
N ALA A 203 -17.23 37.00 32.70
CA ALA A 203 -18.37 37.53 33.44
C ALA A 203 -18.48 36.88 34.83
N GLN A 204 -18.26 35.57 34.93
CA GLN A 204 -18.25 34.84 36.20
C GLN A 204 -17.12 35.34 37.11
N ALA A 205 -15.90 35.49 36.60
CA ALA A 205 -14.78 36.02 37.36
C ALA A 205 -15.05 37.44 37.88
N ARG A 206 -15.68 38.30 37.05
CA ARG A 206 -16.10 39.64 37.45
C ARG A 206 -17.13 39.61 38.58
N LEU A 207 -18.20 38.82 38.43
CA LEU A 207 -19.25 38.70 39.45
C LEU A 207 -18.72 38.10 40.76
N GLN A 208 -17.76 37.17 40.69
CA GLN A 208 -17.07 36.65 41.87
C GLN A 208 -16.29 37.76 42.59
N GLY A 209 -15.53 38.57 41.87
CA GLY A 209 -14.81 39.72 42.45
C GLY A 209 -15.75 40.77 43.05
N GLU A 210 -16.88 41.06 42.40
CA GLU A 210 -17.91 41.97 42.92
C GLU A 210 -18.52 41.41 44.22
N ASN A 211 -18.89 40.13 44.25
CA ASN A 211 -19.40 39.46 45.46
C ASN A 211 -18.38 39.49 46.61
N GLU A 212 -17.11 39.21 46.36
CA GLU A 212 -16.05 39.30 47.37
C GLU A 212 -15.86 40.73 47.89
N SER A 213 -16.03 41.75 47.03
CA SER A 213 -15.96 43.15 47.43
C SER A 213 -17.14 43.55 48.32
N LEU A 214 -18.36 43.13 47.96
CA LEU A 214 -19.58 43.38 48.73
C LEU A 214 -19.55 42.64 50.07
N ALA A 215 -19.09 41.38 50.09
CA ALA A 215 -18.90 40.64 51.33
C ALA A 215 -17.91 41.34 52.28
N ARG A 216 -16.81 41.89 51.75
CA ARG A 216 -15.88 42.71 52.54
C ARG A 216 -16.53 43.98 53.10
N GLN A 217 -17.33 44.68 52.28
CA GLN A 217 -18.05 45.88 52.72
C GLN A 217 -19.08 45.57 53.80
N LEU A 218 -19.85 44.49 53.64
CA LEU A 218 -20.83 44.04 54.64
C LEU A 218 -20.15 43.69 55.96
N ASN A 219 -19.05 42.93 55.93
CA ASN A 219 -18.29 42.60 57.13
C ASN A 219 -17.72 43.85 57.82
N ALA A 220 -17.22 44.82 57.06
CA ALA A 220 -16.72 46.08 57.60
C ALA A 220 -17.84 46.91 58.27
N LEU A 221 -19.00 47.04 57.61
CA LEU A 221 -20.16 47.73 58.19
C LEU A 221 -20.70 47.01 59.42
N GLN A 222 -20.74 45.68 59.40
CA GLN A 222 -21.13 44.86 60.55
C GLN A 222 -20.21 45.14 61.76
N ALA A 223 -18.90 45.20 61.54
CA ALA A 223 -17.93 45.52 62.58
C ALA A 223 -18.14 46.95 63.14
N VAL A 224 -18.41 47.93 62.28
CA VAL A 224 -18.72 49.31 62.71
C VAL A 224 -20.01 49.36 63.52
N ILE A 225 -21.06 48.65 63.12
CA ILE A 225 -22.33 48.58 63.88
C ILE A 225 -22.11 47.93 65.25
N GLN A 226 -21.29 46.88 65.31
CA GLN A 226 -20.94 46.22 66.57
C GLN A 226 -20.20 47.18 67.52
N ASP A 227 -19.18 47.88 67.02
CA ASP A 227 -18.43 48.89 67.77
C ASP A 227 -19.32 50.05 68.25
N GLN A 228 -20.19 50.58 67.38
CA GLN A 228 -21.18 51.59 67.77
C GLN A 228 -22.16 51.09 68.84
N SER A 229 -22.59 49.83 68.75
CA SER A 229 -23.48 49.25 69.75
C SER A 229 -22.79 49.07 71.11
N GLU A 230 -21.50 48.75 71.10
CA GLU A 230 -20.69 48.59 72.31
C GLU A 230 -20.39 49.94 72.97
N THR A 231 -20.00 50.93 72.18
CA THR A 231 -19.81 52.32 72.65
C THR A 231 -21.10 52.91 73.20
N LEU A 232 -22.27 52.71 72.56
CA LEU A 232 -23.56 53.12 73.10
C LEU A 232 -23.88 52.45 74.43
N LYS A 233 -23.64 51.14 74.57
CA LYS A 233 -23.83 50.43 75.85
C LYS A 233 -22.92 51.00 76.95
N GLN A 234 -21.66 51.27 76.63
CA GLN A 234 -20.71 51.88 77.57
C GLN A 234 -21.17 53.29 77.99
N PHE A 235 -21.62 54.11 77.03
CA PHE A 235 -22.13 55.45 77.31
C PHE A 235 -23.40 55.42 78.19
N MET A 236 -24.35 54.53 77.89
CA MET A 236 -25.54 54.32 78.72
C MET A 236 -25.19 53.88 80.14
N ALA A 237 -24.22 52.96 80.29
CA ALA A 237 -23.75 52.52 81.62
C ALA A 237 -23.10 53.66 82.40
N GLN A 238 -22.29 54.51 81.75
CA GLN A 238 -21.69 55.69 82.39
C GLN A 238 -22.77 56.66 82.89
N HIS A 239 -23.78 56.95 82.07
CA HIS A 239 -24.90 57.82 82.47
C HIS A 239 -25.69 57.26 83.64
N ALA A 240 -26.00 55.95 83.65
CA ALA A 240 -26.66 55.31 84.79
C ALA A 240 -25.86 55.50 86.10
N THR A 241 -24.54 55.34 86.06
CA THR A 241 -23.69 55.56 87.25
C THR A 241 -23.58 57.03 87.66
N GLN A 242 -23.68 57.98 86.72
CA GLN A 242 -23.72 59.41 87.02
C GLN A 242 -25.06 59.82 87.66
N ASP A 243 -26.18 59.25 87.20
CA ASP A 243 -27.50 59.50 87.76
C ASP A 243 -27.61 58.97 89.19
N GLU A 244 -27.08 57.77 89.50
CA GLU A 244 -26.96 57.26 90.88
C GLU A 244 -26.12 58.19 91.78
N LYS A 245 -24.96 58.66 91.30
CA LYS A 245 -24.12 59.59 92.06
C LYS A 245 -24.80 60.94 92.30
N SER A 246 -25.56 61.44 91.31
CA SER A 246 -26.26 62.72 91.43
C SER A 246 -27.49 62.65 92.35
N THR A 247 -28.22 61.53 92.34
CA THR A 247 -29.36 61.27 93.24
C THR A 247 -28.89 60.98 94.67
N ALA A 248 -27.77 60.27 94.85
CA ALA A 248 -27.12 60.11 96.17
C ALA A 248 -26.67 61.46 96.77
N ARG A 249 -26.16 62.38 95.95
CA ARG A 249 -25.76 63.74 96.39
C ARG A 249 -26.95 64.64 96.77
N LYS A 250 -28.16 64.35 96.28
CA LYS A 250 -29.40 65.11 96.57
C LYS A 250 -30.24 64.56 97.73
N ARG A 251 -29.88 63.42 98.34
CA ARG A 251 -30.44 62.99 99.63
C ARG A 251 -29.63 63.63 100.76
N PRO A 252 -30.08 64.74 101.38
CA PRO A 252 -29.47 65.19 102.62
C PRO A 252 -29.67 64.10 103.67
N SER A 253 -28.59 63.78 104.37
CA SER A 253 -28.60 63.03 105.62
C SER A 253 -29.56 63.75 106.58
N ASN A 254 -30.76 63.20 106.75
CA ASN A 254 -31.66 63.56 107.84
C ASN A 254 -31.56 62.44 108.87
N ASP A 255 -30.47 62.47 109.63
CA ASP A 255 -30.29 61.68 110.86
C ASP A 255 -29.54 62.55 111.87
N GLN A 256 -30.30 63.43 112.53
CA GLN A 256 -30.01 63.91 113.89
C GLN A 256 -31.33 64.11 114.62
N ALA A 257 -31.77 63.10 115.37
CA ALA A 257 -32.64 63.20 116.55
C ALA A 257 -32.54 61.92 117.37
#